data_AF-A0A7G4RFZ5-F1
#
_entry.id   AF-A0A7G4RFZ5-F1
#
_cell.length_a   1.000
_cell.length_b   1.000
_cell.length_c   1.000
_cell.angle_alpha   90.00
_cell.angle_beta   90.00
_cell.angle_gamma   90.00
#
_symmetry.space_group_name_H-M   'P 1'
#
loop_
_entity.id
_entity.type
_entity.pdbx_description
1 polymer ?
#
loop_
_entity_poly.entity_id
_entity_poly.type
_entity_poly.pdbx_seq_one_letter_code
_entity_poly.pdbx_strand_id
1 'polypeptide(L)'
;MIYITIPPGMVFKRVTLEKNDFNGVEKLSDCFANQETIIDLQNLVKEALRTNTGRKNCIKLKDITIYLNTPPDTSESLLAYTPNHNGKYPTEIEPKVVTGHDAQKYDPKKYTQYGSFWYKQIYLTAEKQLDIQEKMLEQKADRRHIGDCPKST
;
A
#
# COMPACT_ATOMS: atom_id res chain seq x y z
N MET A 1 -2.59 7.77 0.21
CA MET A 1 -2.40 7.01 -1.04
C MET A 1 -3.47 5.94 -1.07
N ILE A 2 -4.14 5.77 -2.20
CA ILE A 2 -5.16 4.76 -2.44
C ILE A 2 -4.71 3.89 -3.63
N TYR A 3 -5.26 2.69 -3.75
CA TYR A 3 -4.96 1.77 -4.84
C TYR A 3 -6.24 1.49 -5.62
N ILE A 4 -6.16 1.58 -6.94
CA ILE A 4 -7.33 1.50 -7.81
C ILE A 4 -7.09 0.41 -8.82
N THR A 5 -8.03 -0.53 -8.99
CA THR A 5 -7.94 -1.51 -10.07
C THR A 5 -8.05 -0.83 -11.42
N ILE A 6 -7.19 -1.20 -12.36
CA ILE A 6 -7.22 -0.65 -13.71
C ILE A 6 -8.25 -1.48 -14.52
N PRO A 7 -9.28 -0.85 -15.11
CA PRO A 7 -10.21 -1.56 -15.98
C PRO A 7 -9.48 -2.22 -17.16
N PRO A 8 -9.96 -3.38 -17.64
CA PRO A 8 -9.29 -4.12 -18.71
C PRO A 8 -9.18 -3.27 -19.98
N GLY A 9 -7.98 -3.21 -20.55
CA GLY A 9 -7.71 -2.45 -21.78
C GLY A 9 -7.65 -0.93 -21.61
N MET A 10 -7.75 -0.41 -20.38
CA MET A 10 -7.63 1.03 -20.12
C MET A 10 -6.25 1.39 -19.59
N VAL A 11 -5.82 2.63 -19.89
CA VAL A 11 -4.57 3.20 -19.41
C VAL A 11 -4.84 4.52 -18.70
N PHE A 12 -4.09 4.79 -17.64
CA PHE A 12 -4.13 6.09 -16.98
C PHE A 12 -3.61 7.19 -17.92
N LYS A 13 -4.39 8.25 -18.11
CA LYS A 13 -3.99 9.44 -18.86
C LYS A 13 -4.47 10.70 -18.14
N ARG A 14 -3.62 11.71 -18.11
CA ARG A 14 -4.02 13.06 -17.73
C ARG A 14 -4.50 13.80 -18.97
N VAL A 15 -5.75 14.24 -18.95
CA VAL A 15 -6.40 14.88 -20.09
C VAL A 15 -6.68 16.34 -19.76
N THR A 16 -6.38 17.23 -20.70
CA THR A 16 -6.82 18.63 -20.67
C THR A 16 -8.25 18.70 -21.20
N LEU A 17 -9.21 19.04 -20.34
CA LEU A 17 -10.57 19.33 -20.78
C LEU A 17 -10.64 20.79 -21.23
N GLU A 18 -10.98 21.03 -22.50
CA GLU A 18 -11.19 22.39 -23.02
C GLU A 18 -12.55 22.98 -22.63
N LYS A 19 -12.46 24.26 -22.18
CA LYS A 19 -13.40 25.40 -22.20
C LYS A 19 -14.89 25.19 -21.94
N ASN A 20 -15.35 25.77 -20.82
CA ASN A 20 -16.63 26.49 -20.78
C ASN A 20 -16.35 28.01 -20.82
N ASP A 21 -17.07 28.70 -21.71
CA ASP A 21 -16.79 30.00 -22.35
C ASP A 21 -16.73 31.28 -21.50
N PHE A 22 -16.33 31.26 -20.22
CA PHE A 22 -16.32 32.52 -19.43
C PHE A 22 -15.10 32.82 -18.56
N ASN A 23 -14.12 31.91 -18.40
CA ASN A 23 -12.98 32.20 -17.51
C ASN A 23 -11.60 31.65 -17.90
N GLY A 24 -11.44 31.03 -19.08
CA GLY A 24 -10.12 30.73 -19.65
C GLY A 24 -9.18 29.83 -18.83
N VAL A 25 -9.68 29.09 -17.84
CA VAL A 25 -8.83 28.18 -17.05
C VAL A 25 -8.88 26.77 -17.64
N GLU A 26 -7.75 26.30 -18.17
CA GLU A 26 -7.55 24.91 -18.57
C GLU A 26 -7.72 24.00 -17.36
N LYS A 27 -8.69 23.08 -17.42
CA LYS A 27 -8.93 22.15 -16.32
C LYS A 27 -8.35 20.78 -16.67
N LEU A 28 -7.19 20.49 -16.08
CA LEU A 28 -6.62 19.15 -16.10
C LEU A 28 -7.54 18.20 -15.30
N SER A 29 -7.74 16.99 -15.82
CA SER A 29 -8.40 15.89 -15.10
C SER A 29 -7.63 14.60 -15.28
N ASP A 30 -7.61 13.78 -14.23
CA ASP A 30 -7.03 12.46 -14.24
C ASP A 30 -8.09 11.44 -14.70
N CYS A 31 -7.81 10.66 -15.74
CA CYS A 31 -8.76 9.77 -16.40
C CYS A 31 -8.16 8.36 -16.68
N PHE A 32 -9.04 7.37 -16.81
CA PHE A 32 -8.73 6.13 -17.52
C PHE A 32 -9.24 6.25 -18.95
N ALA A 33 -8.41 5.95 -19.93
CA ALA A 33 -8.77 6.06 -21.34
C ALA A 33 -8.38 4.81 -22.12
N ASN A 34 -9.26 4.40 -23.03
CA ASN A 34 -8.99 3.51 -24.15
C ASN A 34 -9.24 4.28 -25.46
N GLN A 35 -9.10 3.64 -26.62
CA GLN A 35 -9.36 4.24 -27.94
C GLN A 35 -10.80 4.72 -28.11
N GLU A 36 -11.76 4.11 -27.39
CA GLU A 36 -13.21 4.37 -27.56
C GLU A 36 -13.84 5.14 -26.40
N THR A 37 -13.32 4.99 -25.18
CA THR A 37 -13.99 5.46 -23.96
C THR A 37 -13.04 6.14 -22.99
N ILE A 38 -13.52 7.20 -22.33
CA ILE A 38 -12.82 7.91 -21.26
C ILE A 38 -13.67 7.82 -19.99
N ILE A 39 -13.04 7.37 -18.91
CA ILE A 39 -13.60 7.34 -17.56
C ILE A 39 -12.90 8.40 -16.73
N ASP A 40 -13.69 9.34 -16.17
CA ASP A 40 -13.18 10.38 -15.28
C ASP A 40 -12.86 9.79 -13.89
N LEU A 41 -11.58 9.46 -13.70
CA LEU A 41 -11.08 8.86 -12.47
C LEU A 41 -11.19 9.84 -11.30
N GLN A 42 -10.93 11.12 -11.55
CA GLN A 42 -10.96 12.14 -10.52
C GLN A 42 -12.37 12.28 -9.90
N ASN A 43 -13.40 12.39 -10.73
CA ASN A 43 -14.78 12.47 -10.26
C ASN A 43 -15.21 11.17 -9.56
N LEU A 44 -14.83 10.00 -10.08
CA LEU A 44 -15.10 8.71 -9.41
C LEU A 44 -14.49 8.63 -8.02
N VAL A 45 -13.21 9.01 -7.87
CA VAL A 45 -12.54 9.01 -6.56
C VAL A 45 -13.20 10.00 -5.62
N LYS A 46 -13.55 11.19 -6.09
CA LYS A 46 -14.25 12.21 -5.29
C LYS A 46 -15.59 11.71 -4.78
N GLU A 47 -16.39 11.08 -5.64
CA GLU A 47 -17.68 10.52 -5.25
C GLU A 47 -17.53 9.33 -4.29
N ALA A 48 -16.60 8.42 -4.57
CA ALA A 48 -16.31 7.27 -3.72
C ALA A 48 -15.87 7.70 -2.31
N LEU A 49 -14.96 8.68 -2.21
CA LEU A 49 -14.51 9.21 -0.92
C LEU A 49 -15.63 9.95 -0.19
N ARG A 50 -16.47 10.71 -0.90
CA ARG A 50 -17.61 11.42 -0.30
C ARG A 50 -18.67 10.46 0.26
N THR A 51 -18.93 9.37 -0.46
CA THR A 51 -19.98 8.39 -0.15
C THR A 51 -19.54 7.31 0.85
N ASN A 52 -18.26 7.27 1.24
CA ASN A 52 -17.74 6.27 2.17
C ASN A 52 -18.17 6.52 3.64
N THR A 53 -19.47 6.42 3.89
CA THR A 53 -20.06 6.43 5.23
C THR A 53 -19.69 5.11 5.93
N GLY A 54 -19.00 5.22 7.06
CA GLY A 54 -18.51 4.07 7.84
C GLY A 54 -17.04 3.71 7.66
N ARG A 55 -16.24 4.54 6.97
CA ARG A 55 -14.77 4.38 6.86
C ARG A 55 -14.36 2.99 6.36
N LYS A 56 -15.06 2.47 5.34
CA LYS A 56 -14.73 1.17 4.73
C LYS A 56 -13.35 1.25 4.11
N ASN A 57 -12.56 0.17 4.23
CA ASN A 57 -11.23 0.08 3.64
C ASN A 57 -11.24 -0.17 2.12
N CYS A 58 -12.38 -0.61 1.58
CA CYS A 58 -12.56 -0.99 0.18
C CYS A 58 -13.91 -0.48 -0.33
N ILE A 59 -13.92 0.11 -1.52
CA ILE A 59 -15.11 0.59 -2.22
C ILE A 59 -15.17 -0.12 -3.56
N LYS A 60 -16.18 -0.96 -3.76
CA LYS A 60 -16.41 -1.67 -5.02
C LYS A 60 -17.39 -0.87 -5.88
N LEU A 61 -16.96 -0.46 -7.06
CA LEU A 61 -17.80 0.06 -8.14
C LEU A 61 -18.01 -1.06 -9.17
N LYS A 62 -18.74 -0.80 -10.27
CA LYS A 62 -19.03 -1.81 -11.30
C LYS A 62 -17.74 -2.40 -11.89
N ASP A 63 -16.88 -1.53 -12.43
CA ASP A 63 -15.68 -1.95 -13.18
C ASP A 63 -14.37 -1.59 -12.46
N ILE A 64 -14.46 -0.91 -11.32
CA ILE A 64 -13.32 -0.39 -10.57
C ILE A 64 -13.49 -0.71 -9.09
N THR A 65 -12.44 -1.19 -8.45
CA THR A 65 -12.35 -1.32 -6.99
C THR A 65 -11.30 -0.35 -6.47
N ILE A 66 -11.67 0.43 -5.46
CA ILE A 66 -10.79 1.39 -4.78
C ILE A 66 -10.47 0.84 -3.39
N TYR A 67 -9.20 0.58 -3.13
CA TYR A 67 -8.65 0.22 -1.83
C TYR A 67 -8.03 1.45 -1.18
N LEU A 68 -8.51 1.85 0.00
CA LEU A 68 -8.08 3.09 0.64
C LEU A 68 -6.75 3.00 1.37
N ASN A 69 -6.35 1.79 1.79
CA ASN A 69 -5.18 1.58 2.64
C ASN A 69 -4.18 0.58 2.06
N THR A 70 -4.59 -0.67 1.89
CA THR A 70 -3.70 -1.73 1.42
C THR A 70 -4.51 -2.64 0.51
N PRO A 71 -4.03 -2.92 -0.71
CA PRO A 71 -4.73 -3.82 -1.61
C PRO A 71 -4.53 -5.28 -1.18
N PRO A 72 -5.36 -6.20 -1.70
CA PRO A 72 -5.16 -7.63 -1.52
C PRO A 72 -3.83 -8.09 -2.12
N ASP A 73 -3.34 -9.24 -1.64
CA ASP A 73 -2.07 -9.82 -2.07
C ASP A 73 -2.24 -10.54 -3.42
N THR A 74 -2.40 -9.76 -4.49
CA THR A 74 -2.64 -10.28 -5.84
C THR A 74 -1.57 -9.80 -6.81
N SER A 75 -1.35 -10.58 -7.86
CA SER A 75 -0.49 -10.22 -9.00
C SER A 75 -1.16 -9.22 -9.96
N GLU A 76 -2.34 -8.71 -9.61
CA GLU A 76 -3.08 -7.78 -10.44
C GLU A 76 -2.43 -6.41 -10.46
N SER A 77 -2.46 -5.75 -11.62
CA SER A 77 -1.95 -4.39 -11.77
C SER A 77 -2.93 -3.38 -11.18
N LEU A 78 -2.44 -2.59 -10.24
CA LEU A 78 -3.18 -1.56 -9.53
C LEU A 78 -2.52 -0.20 -9.78
N LEU A 79 -3.33 0.85 -9.85
CA LEU A 79 -2.86 2.22 -9.89
C LEU A 79 -2.71 2.74 -8.46
N ALA A 80 -1.47 2.99 -8.03
CA ALA A 80 -1.18 3.74 -6.81
C ALA A 80 -1.44 5.23 -7.08
N TYR A 81 -2.50 5.75 -6.46
CA TYR A 81 -3.04 7.08 -6.71
C TYR A 81 -3.08 7.89 -5.41
N THR A 82 -2.66 9.15 -5.45
CA THR A 82 -2.68 10.02 -4.26
C THR A 82 -3.66 11.16 -4.48
N PRO A 83 -4.93 11.03 -4.04
CA PRO A 83 -5.95 12.02 -4.34
C PRO A 83 -5.59 13.39 -3.73
N ASN A 84 -5.64 14.44 -4.55
CA ASN A 84 -5.43 15.80 -4.08
C ASN A 84 -6.75 16.42 -3.61
N HIS A 85 -6.78 16.96 -2.38
CA HIS A 85 -7.99 17.54 -1.76
C HIS A 85 -9.23 16.63 -1.93
N ASN A 86 -9.11 15.34 -1.63
CA ASN A 86 -10.16 14.32 -1.80
C ASN A 86 -10.70 14.22 -3.24
N GLY A 87 -9.84 14.36 -4.24
CA GLY A 87 -10.22 14.31 -5.65
C GLY A 87 -10.82 15.62 -6.18
N LYS A 88 -10.73 16.72 -5.43
CA LYS A 88 -11.14 18.05 -5.94
C LYS A 88 -10.21 18.55 -7.04
N TYR A 89 -8.93 18.20 -6.96
CA TYR A 89 -7.91 18.57 -7.94
C TYR A 89 -7.19 17.33 -8.48
N PRO A 90 -6.55 17.44 -9.66
CA PRO A 90 -5.65 16.41 -10.16
C PRO A 90 -4.53 16.11 -9.18
N THR A 91 -3.96 14.92 -9.35
CA THR A 91 -2.83 14.47 -8.54
C THR A 91 -1.57 15.28 -8.78
N GLU A 92 -0.93 15.73 -7.71
CA GLU A 92 0.38 16.39 -7.78
C GLU A 92 1.50 15.41 -8.11
N ILE A 93 1.37 14.18 -7.60
CA ILE A 93 2.33 13.10 -7.80
C ILE A 93 1.85 12.22 -8.95
N GLU A 94 2.74 11.90 -9.89
CA GLU A 94 2.43 10.98 -10.98
C GLU A 94 2.05 9.59 -10.43
N PRO A 95 0.88 9.06 -10.81
CA PRO A 95 0.45 7.74 -10.40
C PRO A 95 1.36 6.64 -10.94
N LYS A 96 1.61 5.62 -10.11
CA LYS A 96 2.46 4.48 -10.48
C LYS A 96 1.62 3.21 -10.57
N VAL A 97 1.88 2.39 -11.57
CA VAL A 97 1.31 1.04 -11.63
C VAL A 97 2.15 0.13 -10.73
N VAL A 98 1.50 -0.53 -9.79
CA VAL A 98 2.09 -1.43 -8.79
C VAL A 98 1.30 -2.72 -8.75
N THR A 99 1.93 -3.81 -8.31
CA THR A 99 1.19 -5.05 -8.01
C THR A 99 0.69 -5.05 -6.57
N GLY A 100 -0.29 -5.90 -6.25
CA GLY A 100 -0.77 -6.08 -4.89
C GLY A 100 0.36 -6.54 -3.94
N HIS A 101 1.20 -7.46 -4.41
CA HIS A 101 2.38 -7.94 -3.67
C HIS A 101 3.35 -6.80 -3.30
N ASP A 102 3.69 -5.91 -4.26
CA ASP A 102 4.61 -4.80 -4.02
C ASP A 102 4.04 -3.76 -3.04
N ALA A 103 2.72 -3.62 -3.03
CA ALA A 103 2.01 -2.66 -2.18
C ALA A 103 1.83 -3.15 -0.73
N GLN A 104 1.99 -4.45 -0.46
CA GLN A 104 1.90 -4.98 0.89
C GLN A 104 3.18 -4.66 1.67
N LYS A 105 3.01 -3.95 2.78
CA LYS A 105 4.08 -3.82 3.78
C LYS A 105 4.21 -5.13 4.55
N TYR A 106 5.44 -5.49 4.90
CA TYR A 106 5.70 -6.55 5.87
C TYR A 106 4.93 -6.26 7.16
N ASP A 107 3.99 -7.13 7.52
CA ASP A 107 3.27 -7.09 8.79
C ASP A 107 3.84 -8.15 9.73
N PRO A 108 4.65 -7.77 10.73
CA PRO A 108 5.24 -8.71 11.66
C PRO A 108 4.17 -9.59 12.32
N LYS A 109 2.96 -9.07 12.58
CA LYS A 109 1.91 -9.81 13.30
C LYS A 109 1.41 -11.04 12.55
N LYS A 110 1.47 -11.04 11.21
CA LYS A 110 1.09 -12.20 10.39
C LYS A 110 2.14 -13.31 10.44
N TYR A 111 3.40 -12.94 10.63
CA TYR A 111 4.53 -13.85 10.59
C TYR A 111 5.02 -14.26 11.99
N THR A 112 4.75 -13.45 13.02
CA THR A 112 5.06 -13.74 14.43
C THR A 112 3.95 -14.52 15.10
N GLN A 113 4.21 -15.79 15.37
CA GLN A 113 3.43 -16.59 16.31
C GLN A 113 3.96 -16.38 17.74
N TYR A 114 3.09 -16.52 18.74
CA TYR A 114 3.52 -16.49 20.14
C TYR A 114 4.61 -17.55 20.39
N GLY A 115 5.71 -17.15 21.02
CA GLY A 115 6.87 -18.03 21.24
C GLY A 115 7.83 -18.19 20.05
N SER A 116 7.56 -17.53 18.91
CA SER A 116 8.51 -17.47 17.80
C SER A 116 9.57 -16.39 18.01
N PHE A 117 10.82 -16.69 17.64
CA PHE A 117 11.91 -15.72 17.70
C PHE A 117 11.93 -14.86 16.43
N TRP A 118 12.12 -13.56 16.58
CA TRP A 118 12.11 -12.59 15.47
C TRP A 118 13.09 -12.95 14.35
N TYR A 119 14.26 -13.49 14.69
CA TYR A 119 15.32 -13.81 13.73
C TYR A 119 14.95 -14.96 12.78
N LYS A 120 13.93 -15.77 13.11
CA LYS A 120 13.47 -16.87 12.26
C LYS A 120 12.62 -16.40 11.07
N GLN A 121 12.16 -15.15 11.08
CA GLN A 121 11.28 -14.60 10.04
C GLN A 121 12.01 -13.67 9.08
N ILE A 122 13.31 -13.43 9.30
CA ILE A 122 14.12 -12.54 8.49
C ILE A 122 15.24 -13.37 7.86
N TYR A 123 15.55 -13.09 6.60
CA TYR A 123 16.75 -13.65 5.99
C TYR A 123 17.99 -13.00 6.61
N LEU A 124 18.78 -13.81 7.31
CA LEU A 124 20.03 -13.41 7.94
C LEU A 124 21.20 -14.09 7.24
N THR A 125 22.32 -13.38 7.13
CA THR A 125 23.59 -13.97 6.70
C THR A 125 24.04 -15.05 7.68
N ALA A 126 24.78 -16.06 7.20
CA ALA A 126 25.22 -17.20 8.02
C ALA A 126 25.99 -16.76 9.28
N GLU A 127 26.85 -15.74 9.16
CA GLU A 127 27.59 -15.15 10.29
C GLU A 127 26.66 -14.60 11.38
N LYS A 128 25.60 -13.87 10.99
CA LYS A 128 24.62 -13.32 11.93
C LYS A 128 23.77 -14.40 12.57
N GLN A 129 23.50 -15.49 11.85
CA GLN A 129 22.80 -16.64 12.42
C GLN A 129 23.64 -17.33 13.51
N LEU A 130 24.96 -17.45 13.30
CA LEU A 130 25.88 -18.01 14.29
C LEU A 130 25.98 -17.14 15.54
N ASP A 131 26.18 -15.83 15.41
CA ASP A 131 26.24 -14.89 16.55
C ASP A 131 24.96 -14.94 17.41
N ILE A 132 23.80 -15.06 16.77
CA ILE A 132 22.52 -15.21 17.48
C ILE A 132 22.47 -16.55 18.24
N GLN A 133 22.94 -17.64 17.64
CA GLN A 133 22.97 -18.95 18.30
C GLN A 133 23.91 -18.95 19.51
N GLU A 134 25.10 -18.34 19.39
CA GLU A 134 26.05 -18.22 20.50
C GLU A 134 25.44 -17.44 21.68
N LYS A 135 24.83 -16.27 21.41
CA LYS A 135 24.14 -15.48 22.44
C LYS A 135 22.97 -16.23 23.08
N MET A 136 22.24 -17.03 22.31
CA MET A 136 21.16 -17.87 22.85
C MET A 136 21.70 -18.97 23.78
N LEU A 137 22.85 -19.57 23.45
CA LEU A 137 23.50 -20.57 24.30
C LEU A 137 24.05 -19.93 25.58
N GLU A 138 24.67 -18.76 25.50
CA GLU A 138 25.16 -18.02 26.67
C GLU A 138 24.00 -17.68 27.62
N GLN A 139 22.91 -17.10 27.11
CA GLN A 139 21.74 -16.78 27.93
C GLN A 139 21.13 -18.03 28.58
N LYS A 140 21.15 -19.17 27.88
CA LYS A 140 20.67 -20.45 28.42
C LYS A 140 21.58 -20.98 29.52
N ALA A 141 22.89 -20.81 29.40
CA ALA A 141 23.85 -21.17 30.44
C ALA A 141 23.68 -20.28 31.67
N ASP A 142 23.56 -18.97 31.49
CA ASP A 142 23.33 -17.99 32.57
C ASP A 142 22.05 -18.30 33.35
N ARG A 143 20.94 -18.66 32.66
CA ARG A 143 19.67 -19.05 33.30
C ARG A 143 19.70 -20.38 34.06
N ARG A 144 20.66 -21.26 33.75
CA ARG A 144 20.79 -22.58 34.41
C ARG A 144 21.62 -22.52 35.68
N HIS A 145 22.32 -21.41 35.93
CA HIS A 145 23.00 -21.19 37.18
C HIS A 145 21.97 -20.98 38.30
N ILE A 146 21.97 -21.87 39.29
CA ILE A 146 21.22 -21.72 40.55
C ILE A 146 22.26 -21.36 41.61
N GLY A 147 22.31 -20.09 41.99
CA GLY A 147 23.28 -19.49 42.92
C GLY A 147 23.64 -18.05 42.51
N ASP A 148 24.08 -17.21 43.45
CA ASP A 148 24.42 -15.80 43.23
C ASP A 148 25.33 -15.63 42.01
N CYS A 149 24.74 -15.19 40.89
CA CYS A 149 25.47 -14.97 39.65
C CYS A 149 26.24 -13.64 39.77
N PRO A 150 27.56 -13.61 39.55
CA PRO A 150 28.38 -12.42 39.77
C PRO A 150 28.38 -11.45 38.57
N LYS A 151 27.58 -11.69 37.53
CA LYS A 151 27.40 -10.72 36.45
C LYS A 151 26.48 -9.60 36.94
N SER A 152 27.02 -8.72 37.78
CA SER A 152 26.45 -7.40 38.02
C SER A 152 26.49 -6.61 36.72
N THR A 153 25.35 -6.12 36.28
CA THR A 153 25.29 -4.76 35.71
C THR A 153 24.72 -3.85 36.76
#